data_AF-A0A1V2GVY1-F1
#
_entry.id   AF-A0A1V2GVY1-F1
#
_cell.length_a   1.000
_cell.length_b   1.000
_cell.length_c   1.000
_cell.angle_alpha   90.00
_cell.angle_beta   90.00
_cell.angle_gamma   90.00
#
_symmetry.space_group_name_H-M   'P 1'
#
loop_
_entity.id
_entity.type
_entity.pdbx_description
1 polymer ?
#
loop_
_entity_poly.entity_id
_entity_poly.type
_entity_poly.pdbx_seq_one_letter_code
_entity_poly.pdbx_strand_id
1 'polypeptide(L)'
;MARVTGTARRTARRGTATAQGMGAGPQQGGRIVQLQGQAADGPAFSIELVTPATATELLSRKRPSAGDNATAIAAYAEAMREGRWILNGMPLILSRGGVLLDGVQRLRACIRAGVPFLTVLAQNIPDDVLHTIDQQRRRSFAGVLEARGIPHAHALQSALVKLIRYDDGKMLRGAGTASWSRMDRVLRANPDLEQAVKMSLESEATALSEAVRTPLLFMGFRVDKGATRRFLDAIAWPEKHSPMEPGARIRDLIDITRGDPATRLKPVTLFALCIKALNATIAGEPQRSYTWIDRTANPTKGEEFPALAGYPGLDDPGMESETEETARSLQEAVERLASEENVFPLAIESISPQQAEAYLAHNSRNRKIVAAHVDAIARDIRAGNWMMNAQPICFSRSGRLLNGQHRLSAVLQAGEAIEVPVMRGLPEEAYATYDIHAKKGPQLGAAFDHFGDRPLIAAAAVLLWKHELKPAGTRNAKPTPAEVMRIVEQHPRLLEMRTFGRKMIEFGRGSVLAYAAYCIERDDPELGRIFVERFESGADLPRGHLILELRKRMQILRRERTSQEEQLRELLQAWARFKEKPDLERLGRPRGEA
;
A
#
# COMPACT_ATOMS: atom_id res chain seq x y z
N MET A 1 52.57 -67.55 44.78
CA MET A 1 53.80 -67.08 44.09
C MET A 1 54.08 -65.64 44.49
N ALA A 2 55.24 -65.43 45.11
CA ALA A 2 56.08 -64.21 45.26
C ALA A 2 55.49 -62.78 45.36
N ARG A 3 55.86 -62.11 46.49
CA ARG A 3 56.43 -60.74 46.70
C ARG A 3 55.57 -59.51 46.30
N VAL A 4 55.09 -58.62 47.21
CA VAL A 4 55.78 -57.58 48.05
C VAL A 4 56.73 -56.72 47.19
N THR A 5 56.47 -55.43 46.91
CA THR A 5 56.69 -54.16 47.69
C THR A 5 56.29 -52.99 46.76
N GLY A 6 55.88 -51.77 47.12
CA GLY A 6 55.82 -51.02 48.36
C GLY A 6 55.58 -49.52 48.03
N THR A 7 54.59 -48.93 48.71
CA THR A 7 54.47 -47.54 49.22
C THR A 7 55.44 -46.42 48.79
N ALA A 8 54.90 -45.22 48.52
CA ALA A 8 55.22 -43.99 49.27
C ALA A 8 54.26 -42.81 49.01
N ARG A 9 53.87 -42.17 50.12
CA ARG A 9 53.13 -40.91 50.30
C ARG A 9 53.88 -39.68 49.73
N ARG A 10 53.17 -38.60 49.34
CA ARG A 10 52.91 -37.39 50.19
C ARG A 10 52.20 -36.26 49.42
N THR A 11 51.18 -35.72 50.06
CA THR A 11 50.44 -34.49 49.81
C THR A 11 51.29 -33.22 50.01
N ALA A 12 51.09 -32.17 49.20
CA ALA A 12 50.56 -30.84 49.63
C ALA A 12 50.76 -29.68 48.62
N ARG A 13 49.63 -29.01 48.32
CA ARG A 13 49.38 -27.55 48.24
C ARG A 13 49.99 -26.64 47.14
N ARG A 14 49.02 -25.96 46.49
CA ARG A 14 48.88 -24.54 46.06
C ARG A 14 49.44 -24.09 44.69
N GLY A 15 48.57 -23.38 43.96
CA GLY A 15 48.89 -22.46 42.84
C GLY A 15 47.91 -22.64 41.68
N THR A 16 46.73 -22.00 41.68
CA THR A 16 46.41 -20.71 41.01
C THR A 16 46.53 -20.70 39.49
N ALA A 17 45.40 -20.38 38.87
CA ALA A 17 45.09 -20.34 37.45
C ALA A 17 45.93 -19.37 36.62
N THR A 18 46.14 -19.72 35.35
CA THR A 18 46.02 -18.80 34.20
C THR A 18 45.86 -19.56 32.87
N ALA A 19 44.81 -19.16 32.14
CA ALA A 19 44.68 -18.97 30.69
C ALA A 19 45.15 -20.06 29.71
N GLN A 20 44.18 -20.66 29.00
CA GLN A 20 44.38 -21.13 27.62
C GLN A 20 43.20 -20.69 26.74
N GLY A 21 43.57 -20.24 25.54
CA GLY A 21 42.81 -19.34 24.68
C GLY A 21 41.59 -19.95 23.99
N MET A 22 40.58 -19.10 23.86
CA MET A 22 39.41 -19.29 23.01
C MET A 22 39.81 -19.19 21.54
N GLY A 23 39.66 -20.30 20.80
CA GLY A 23 39.61 -20.31 19.34
C GLY A 23 38.16 -20.09 18.89
N ALA A 24 37.90 -18.97 18.21
CA ALA A 24 36.62 -18.65 17.62
C ALA A 24 36.34 -19.55 16.39
N GLY A 25 35.28 -20.36 16.47
CA GLY A 25 34.68 -21.05 15.32
C GLY A 25 33.54 -20.23 14.69
N PRO A 26 33.22 -20.43 13.40
CA PRO A 26 32.28 -19.60 12.66
C PRO A 26 30.85 -19.80 13.17
N GLN A 27 30.19 -18.70 13.55
CA GLN A 27 28.78 -18.66 13.94
C GLN A 27 27.91 -19.17 12.78
N GLN A 28 27.34 -20.36 12.94
CA GLN A 28 26.27 -20.86 12.08
C GLN A 28 25.03 -20.00 12.30
N GLY A 29 24.59 -19.29 11.26
CA GLY A 29 23.30 -18.62 11.25
C GLY A 29 22.17 -19.66 11.22
N GLY A 30 21.26 -19.62 12.18
CA GLY A 30 20.07 -20.47 12.18
C GLY A 30 19.37 -20.57 13.53
N ARG A 31 18.12 -20.10 13.56
CA ARG A 31 17.07 -20.22 14.60
C ARG A 31 17.35 -19.60 15.96
N ILE A 32 16.45 -18.72 16.40
CA ILE A 32 16.49 -18.22 17.78
C ILE A 32 15.29 -18.68 18.62
N VAL A 33 14.09 -18.96 18.09
CA VAL A 33 13.05 -19.72 18.84
C VAL A 33 12.18 -20.54 17.88
N GLN A 34 12.01 -21.84 18.14
CA GLN A 34 10.99 -22.69 17.51
C GLN A 34 9.86 -22.90 18.53
N LEU A 35 8.63 -22.48 18.21
CA LEU A 35 7.47 -22.79 19.05
C LEU A 35 6.87 -24.13 18.60
N GLN A 36 6.50 -24.95 19.57
CA GLN A 36 5.92 -26.29 19.34
C GLN A 36 4.65 -26.17 18.50
N GLY A 37 4.70 -26.61 17.25
CA GLY A 37 3.52 -26.92 16.44
C GLY A 37 3.08 -28.35 16.71
N GLN A 38 1.78 -28.53 16.94
CA GLN A 38 1.13 -29.85 16.88
C GLN A 38 1.41 -30.54 15.54
N ALA A 39 1.54 -31.88 15.58
CA ALA A 39 1.79 -32.82 14.47
C ALA A 39 2.93 -32.41 13.51
N ALA A 40 3.77 -33.38 13.10
CA ALA A 40 4.93 -33.10 12.22
C ALA A 40 4.56 -32.38 10.90
N ASP A 41 3.28 -32.45 10.47
CA ASP A 41 2.77 -31.92 9.21
C ASP A 41 1.96 -30.60 9.33
N GLY A 42 1.92 -29.97 10.50
CA GLY A 42 1.23 -28.69 10.75
C GLY A 42 2.06 -27.42 10.45
N PRO A 43 1.42 -26.24 10.30
CA PRO A 43 2.08 -24.95 10.20
C PRO A 43 3.07 -24.70 11.35
N ALA A 44 4.28 -24.24 11.02
CA ALA A 44 5.32 -23.93 12.00
C ALA A 44 5.74 -22.46 11.91
N PHE A 45 6.00 -21.83 13.07
CA PHE A 45 6.43 -20.44 13.14
C PHE A 45 7.70 -20.28 13.99
N SER A 46 8.63 -19.47 13.50
CA SER A 46 9.86 -19.07 14.20
C SER A 46 10.12 -17.58 14.01
N ILE A 47 10.96 -17.00 14.87
CA ILE A 47 11.54 -15.67 14.66
C ILE A 47 12.98 -15.89 14.20
N GLU A 48 13.34 -15.30 13.06
CA GLU A 48 14.64 -15.51 12.42
C GLU A 48 15.32 -14.21 12.03
N LEU A 49 16.65 -14.21 12.21
CA LEU A 49 17.54 -13.18 11.68
C LEU A 49 17.95 -13.58 10.26
N VAL A 50 17.44 -12.87 9.27
CA VAL A 50 17.69 -13.15 7.87
C VAL A 50 18.85 -12.30 7.40
N THR A 51 19.96 -12.96 7.03
CA THR A 51 21.15 -12.32 6.44
C THR A 51 21.05 -12.24 4.92
N PRO A 52 21.86 -11.40 4.22
CA PRO A 52 21.90 -11.39 2.76
C PRO A 52 22.19 -12.77 2.13
N ALA A 53 23.00 -13.60 2.78
CA ALA A 53 23.27 -14.98 2.34
C ALA A 53 22.02 -15.86 2.45
N THR A 54 21.38 -15.89 3.63
CA THR A 54 20.13 -16.64 3.85
C THR A 54 19.00 -16.14 2.94
N ALA A 55 18.94 -14.83 2.69
CA ALA A 55 17.98 -14.24 1.78
C ALA A 55 18.15 -14.73 0.34
N THR A 56 19.40 -14.91 -0.10
CA THR A 56 19.73 -15.46 -1.41
C THR A 56 19.28 -16.92 -1.52
N GLU A 57 19.51 -17.72 -0.47
CA GLU A 57 19.04 -19.10 -0.42
C GLU A 57 17.51 -19.18 -0.49
N LEU A 58 16.79 -18.39 0.32
CA LEU A 58 15.32 -18.38 0.32
C LEU A 58 14.75 -17.92 -1.02
N LEU A 59 15.41 -16.99 -1.71
CA LEU A 59 14.99 -16.53 -3.03
C LEU A 59 15.19 -17.57 -4.13
N SER A 60 16.09 -18.55 -3.96
CA SER A 60 16.24 -19.66 -4.90
C SER A 60 14.97 -20.52 -4.98
N ARG A 61 14.15 -20.51 -3.91
CA ARG A 61 12.90 -21.25 -3.77
C ARG A 61 11.66 -20.46 -4.23
N LYS A 62 11.84 -19.29 -4.84
CA LYS A 62 10.74 -18.44 -5.32
C LYS A 62 10.05 -19.04 -6.54
N ARG A 63 8.75 -18.77 -6.70
CA ARG A 63 8.03 -19.10 -7.93
C ARG A 63 8.58 -18.32 -9.12
N PRO A 64 8.62 -18.89 -10.35
CA PRO A 64 9.03 -18.17 -11.55
C PRO A 64 8.23 -16.89 -11.80
N SER A 65 6.93 -16.92 -11.48
CA SER A 65 5.98 -15.80 -11.61
C SER A 65 6.12 -14.70 -10.55
N ALA A 66 6.98 -14.87 -9.54
CA ALA A 66 7.20 -13.86 -8.50
C ALA A 66 7.94 -12.64 -9.06
N GLY A 67 7.16 -11.64 -9.50
CA GLY A 67 7.66 -10.40 -10.09
C GLY A 67 8.27 -9.42 -9.09
N ASP A 68 9.19 -8.62 -9.61
CA ASP A 68 9.93 -7.60 -8.87
C ASP A 68 9.13 -6.32 -8.81
N ASN A 69 9.12 -5.67 -7.65
CA ASN A 69 8.68 -4.29 -7.54
C ASN A 69 9.86 -3.44 -7.11
N ALA A 70 10.54 -2.82 -8.08
CA ALA A 70 11.75 -2.03 -7.85
C ALA A 70 11.53 -0.90 -6.83
N THR A 71 10.36 -0.25 -6.85
CA THR A 71 10.00 0.81 -5.88
C THR A 71 9.87 0.26 -4.46
N ALA A 72 9.17 -0.86 -4.28
CA ALA A 72 9.03 -1.49 -2.96
C ALA A 72 10.37 -2.01 -2.44
N ILE A 73 11.17 -2.65 -3.29
CA ILE A 73 12.52 -3.12 -2.93
C ILE A 73 13.41 -1.95 -2.52
N ALA A 74 13.36 -0.82 -3.24
CA ALA A 74 14.10 0.39 -2.86
C ALA A 74 13.67 0.90 -1.48
N ALA A 75 12.37 1.02 -1.24
CA ALA A 75 11.82 1.51 0.02
C ALA A 75 12.17 0.60 1.21
N TYR A 76 12.09 -0.73 1.06
CA TYR A 76 12.53 -1.66 2.09
C TYR A 76 14.04 -1.61 2.31
N ALA A 77 14.84 -1.55 1.24
CA ALA A 77 16.29 -1.56 1.36
C ALA A 77 16.78 -0.29 2.07
N GLU A 78 16.16 0.85 1.77
CA GLU A 78 16.37 2.09 2.51
C GLU A 78 15.91 1.96 3.96
N ALA A 79 14.73 1.38 4.22
CA ALA A 79 14.26 1.14 5.58
C ALA A 79 15.17 0.23 6.39
N MET A 80 15.77 -0.78 5.77
CA MET A 80 16.73 -1.67 6.41
C MET A 80 18.06 -0.97 6.68
N ARG A 81 18.62 -0.24 5.70
CA ARG A 81 19.88 0.52 5.89
C ARG A 81 19.76 1.58 6.98
N GLU A 82 18.62 2.24 7.05
CA GLU A 82 18.32 3.27 8.03
C GLU A 82 17.84 2.69 9.37
N GLY A 83 17.90 1.36 9.56
CA GLY A 83 17.46 0.70 10.79
C GLY A 83 15.94 0.67 11.03
N ARG A 84 15.15 1.41 10.23
CA ARG A 84 13.69 1.50 10.35
C ARG A 84 12.94 0.17 10.31
N TRP A 85 13.55 -0.90 9.81
CA TRP A 85 12.92 -2.23 9.83
C TRP A 85 13.17 -2.92 11.18
N ILE A 86 12.11 -2.99 12.00
CA ILE A 86 12.09 -3.77 13.25
C ILE A 86 11.14 -4.96 13.13
N LEU A 87 11.26 -5.94 14.03
CA LEU A 87 10.35 -7.08 14.11
C LEU A 87 8.91 -6.59 14.29
N ASN A 88 8.08 -6.83 13.28
CA ASN A 88 6.71 -6.33 13.19
C ASN A 88 5.68 -7.44 12.94
N GLY A 89 6.08 -8.69 13.15
CA GLY A 89 5.23 -9.86 12.92
C GLY A 89 4.96 -10.20 11.45
N MET A 90 5.43 -9.41 10.47
CA MET A 90 5.22 -9.75 9.06
C MET A 90 6.06 -10.96 8.66
N PRO A 91 5.47 -12.09 8.26
CA PRO A 91 6.22 -13.33 8.06
C PRO A 91 6.86 -13.42 6.68
N LEU A 92 7.99 -14.12 6.57
CA LEU A 92 8.35 -14.83 5.34
C LEU A 92 7.55 -16.14 5.33
N ILE A 93 6.97 -16.51 4.19
CA ILE A 93 6.07 -17.67 4.12
C ILE A 93 6.64 -18.70 3.16
N LEU A 94 6.91 -19.89 3.67
CA LEU A 94 7.32 -21.08 2.93
C LEU A 94 6.18 -22.11 2.93
N SER A 95 5.91 -22.67 1.76
CA SER A 95 4.93 -23.73 1.65
C SER A 95 5.44 -25.06 2.20
N ARG A 96 4.55 -26.05 2.32
CA ARG A 96 4.92 -27.45 2.62
C ARG A 96 5.94 -28.00 1.62
N GLY A 97 5.81 -27.63 0.34
CA GLY A 97 6.78 -27.99 -0.71
C GLY A 97 8.08 -27.17 -0.68
N GLY A 98 8.27 -26.30 0.33
CA GLY A 98 9.46 -25.45 0.45
C GLY A 98 9.47 -24.25 -0.48
N VAL A 99 8.37 -23.97 -1.19
CA VAL A 99 8.25 -22.84 -2.12
C VAL A 99 8.04 -21.54 -1.35
N LEU A 100 8.76 -20.48 -1.72
CA LEU A 100 8.58 -19.16 -1.13
C LEU A 100 7.29 -18.51 -1.67
N LEU A 101 6.29 -18.41 -0.78
CA LEU A 101 4.96 -17.85 -1.04
C LEU A 101 4.91 -16.34 -0.81
N ASP A 102 5.61 -15.84 0.21
CA ASP A 102 5.66 -14.41 0.52
C ASP A 102 7.01 -13.96 1.10
N GLY A 103 7.34 -12.69 0.89
CA GLY A 103 8.58 -12.07 1.39
C GLY A 103 9.64 -11.73 0.34
N VAL A 104 9.39 -12.03 -0.95
CA VAL A 104 10.35 -11.83 -2.07
C VAL A 104 10.99 -10.42 -2.07
N GLN A 105 10.19 -9.38 -1.91
CA GLN A 105 10.63 -7.98 -1.95
C GLN A 105 11.49 -7.62 -0.73
N ARG A 106 11.19 -8.20 0.44
CA ARG A 106 11.98 -8.01 1.68
C ARG A 106 13.31 -8.76 1.61
N LEU A 107 13.32 -9.97 1.08
CA LEU A 107 14.56 -10.72 0.85
C LEU A 107 15.49 -10.00 -0.13
N ARG A 108 14.96 -9.51 -1.24
CA ARG A 108 15.74 -8.70 -2.19
C ARG A 108 16.20 -7.38 -1.59
N ALA A 109 15.39 -6.75 -0.75
CA ALA A 109 15.76 -5.54 -0.06
C ALA A 109 16.91 -5.77 0.92
N CYS A 110 16.91 -6.89 1.66
CA CYS A 110 18.01 -7.30 2.53
C CYS A 110 19.31 -7.46 1.74
N ILE A 111 19.28 -8.15 0.59
CA ILE A 111 20.44 -8.27 -0.31
C ILE A 111 20.90 -6.91 -0.82
N ARG A 112 19.97 -6.07 -1.29
CA ARG A 112 20.28 -4.72 -1.81
C ARG A 112 20.79 -3.77 -0.73
N ALA A 113 20.34 -3.93 0.50
CA ALA A 113 20.74 -3.12 1.64
C ALA A 113 22.08 -3.57 2.21
N GLY A 114 22.43 -4.86 2.08
CA GLY A 114 23.62 -5.46 2.67
C GLY A 114 23.50 -5.63 4.19
N VAL A 115 22.29 -5.53 4.76
CA VAL A 115 22.06 -5.58 6.21
C VAL A 115 21.07 -6.69 6.57
N PRO A 116 21.28 -7.41 7.69
CA PRO A 116 20.34 -8.43 8.16
C PRO A 116 19.08 -7.80 8.76
N PHE A 117 18.00 -8.57 8.84
CA PHE A 117 16.76 -8.12 9.48
C PHE A 117 16.04 -9.25 10.21
N LEU A 118 15.31 -8.91 11.28
CA LEU A 118 14.45 -9.85 12.01
C LEU A 118 13.06 -9.95 11.35
N THR A 119 12.54 -11.18 11.29
CA THR A 119 11.21 -11.48 10.75
C THR A 119 10.64 -12.75 11.35
N VAL A 120 9.33 -12.92 11.26
CA VAL A 120 8.71 -14.23 11.48
C VAL A 120 9.00 -15.09 10.23
N LEU A 121 9.33 -16.37 10.39
CA LEU A 121 9.31 -17.37 9.33
C LEU A 121 8.15 -18.32 9.59
N ALA A 122 7.23 -18.40 8.64
CA ALA A 122 6.13 -19.36 8.63
C ALA A 122 6.47 -20.47 7.64
N GLN A 123 6.50 -21.71 8.10
CA GLN A 123 6.83 -22.89 7.30
C GLN A 123 5.66 -23.87 7.29
N ASN A 124 5.70 -24.80 6.33
CA ASN A 124 4.68 -25.83 6.19
C ASN A 124 3.26 -25.26 5.97
N ILE A 125 3.19 -24.13 5.26
CA ILE A 125 1.92 -23.50 4.91
C ILE A 125 1.36 -24.17 3.63
N PRO A 126 0.07 -24.51 3.57
CA PRO A 126 -0.52 -25.03 2.34
C PRO A 126 -0.36 -24.08 1.14
N ASP A 127 -0.07 -24.62 -0.05
CA ASP A 127 0.28 -23.84 -1.26
C ASP A 127 -0.86 -22.97 -1.81
N ASP A 128 -2.09 -23.23 -1.38
CA ASP A 128 -3.34 -22.58 -1.73
C ASP A 128 -3.69 -21.40 -0.81
N VAL A 129 -2.97 -21.18 0.30
CA VAL A 129 -3.19 -20.05 1.26
C VAL A 129 -2.95 -18.67 0.63
N LEU A 130 -2.33 -18.60 -0.56
CA LEU A 130 -1.95 -17.36 -1.23
C LEU A 130 -3.05 -16.30 -1.36
N HIS A 131 -4.32 -16.70 -1.45
CA HIS A 131 -5.43 -15.77 -1.60
C HIS A 131 -5.91 -15.13 -0.28
N THR A 132 -5.54 -15.70 0.87
CA THR A 132 -5.80 -15.12 2.20
C THR A 132 -4.62 -14.27 2.70
N ILE A 133 -3.46 -14.34 2.04
CA ILE A 133 -2.29 -13.50 2.33
C ILE A 133 -2.58 -12.05 1.92
N ASP A 134 -2.33 -11.15 2.88
CA ASP A 134 -3.09 -9.92 3.09
C ASP A 134 -2.98 -8.85 1.98
N GLN A 135 -4.11 -8.17 1.74
CA GLN A 135 -4.32 -7.05 0.83
C GLN A 135 -4.26 -5.72 1.60
N GLN A 136 -3.31 -5.59 2.53
CA GLN A 136 -3.23 -4.42 3.40
C GLN A 136 -3.15 -3.14 2.57
N ARG A 137 -4.08 -2.21 2.82
CA ARG A 137 -4.01 -0.87 2.24
C ARG A 137 -2.85 -0.10 2.88
N ARG A 138 -2.22 0.80 2.12
CA ARG A 138 -1.19 1.72 2.64
C ARG A 138 -1.72 2.48 3.86
N ARG A 139 -1.02 2.42 5.00
CA ARG A 139 -1.15 3.39 6.10
C ARG A 139 -0.62 4.76 5.61
N SER A 140 -1.07 5.86 6.21
CA SER A 140 -0.56 7.22 5.98
C SER A 140 0.07 7.74 7.26
N PHE A 141 1.03 8.68 7.16
CA PHE A 141 1.63 9.31 8.33
C PHE A 141 0.59 10.09 9.15
N ALA A 142 -0.38 10.71 8.48
CA ALA A 142 -1.55 11.31 9.12
C ALA A 142 -2.30 10.29 9.99
N GLY A 143 -2.49 9.05 9.52
CA GLY A 143 -3.10 7.99 10.34
C GLY A 143 -2.24 7.61 11.57
N VAL A 144 -0.92 7.76 11.51
CA VAL A 144 -0.03 7.56 12.67
C VAL A 144 -0.18 8.71 13.67
N LEU A 145 -0.31 9.95 13.20
CA LEU A 145 -0.53 11.13 14.05
C LEU A 145 -1.91 11.07 14.72
N GLU A 146 -2.96 10.71 13.98
CA GLU A 146 -4.31 10.48 14.54
C GLU A 146 -4.28 9.41 15.63
N ALA A 147 -3.57 8.30 15.37
CA ALA A 147 -3.36 7.27 16.38
C ALA A 147 -2.68 7.83 17.63
N ARG A 148 -1.78 8.80 17.53
CA ARG A 148 -1.14 9.42 18.71
C ARG A 148 -2.04 10.41 19.45
N GLY A 149 -3.24 10.69 18.94
CA GLY A 149 -4.14 11.71 19.47
C GLY A 149 -3.76 13.13 19.02
N ILE A 150 -2.93 13.27 18.00
CA ILE A 150 -2.51 14.57 17.48
C ILE A 150 -3.64 15.12 16.60
N PRO A 151 -4.21 16.30 16.94
CA PRO A 151 -5.28 16.91 16.16
C PRO A 151 -4.75 17.39 14.80
N HIS A 152 -5.65 17.54 13.82
CA HIS A 152 -5.31 18.07 12.50
C HIS A 152 -4.17 17.32 11.77
N ALA A 153 -4.02 16.03 12.06
CA ALA A 153 -2.97 15.13 11.54
C ALA A 153 -2.74 15.23 10.01
N HIS A 154 -3.80 15.38 9.22
CA HIS A 154 -3.71 15.54 7.78
C HIS A 154 -3.07 16.87 7.34
N ALA A 155 -3.43 17.97 8.00
CA ALA A 155 -2.84 19.29 7.76
C ALA A 155 -1.37 19.31 8.22
N LEU A 156 -1.09 18.70 9.38
CA LEU A 156 0.26 18.57 9.91
C LEU A 156 1.18 17.77 8.97
N GLN A 157 0.73 16.61 8.48
CA GLN A 157 1.47 15.84 7.46
C GLN A 157 1.68 16.68 6.18
N SER A 158 0.65 17.39 5.70
CA SER A 158 0.73 18.21 4.49
C SER A 158 1.79 19.32 4.61
N ALA A 159 1.77 20.06 5.72
CA ALA A 159 2.73 21.11 6.02
C ALA A 159 4.16 20.56 6.11
N LEU A 160 4.34 19.48 6.86
CA LEU A 160 5.62 18.81 7.08
C LEU A 160 6.25 18.31 5.78
N VAL A 161 5.47 17.66 4.92
CA VAL A 161 5.95 17.22 3.60
C VAL A 161 6.41 18.40 2.75
N LYS A 162 5.70 19.53 2.82
CA LYS A 162 6.04 20.71 2.03
C LYS A 162 7.28 21.43 2.57
N LEU A 163 7.39 21.60 3.89
CA LEU A 163 8.55 22.21 4.55
C LEU A 163 9.82 21.40 4.30
N ILE A 164 9.77 20.07 4.46
CA ILE A 164 10.92 19.20 4.16
C ILE A 164 11.35 19.31 2.69
N ARG A 165 10.39 19.36 1.75
CA ARG A 165 10.71 19.53 0.33
C ARG A 165 11.28 20.90 0.01
N TYR A 166 10.85 21.92 0.73
CA TYR A 166 11.34 23.28 0.60
C TYR A 166 12.80 23.35 1.07
N ASP A 167 13.10 22.84 2.27
CA ASP A 167 14.47 22.81 2.83
C ASP A 167 15.42 21.93 2.01
N ASP A 168 14.93 20.81 1.47
CA ASP A 168 15.72 19.94 0.58
C ASP A 168 15.99 20.54 -0.81
N GLY A 169 15.39 21.70 -1.15
CA GLY A 169 15.42 22.25 -2.52
C GLY A 169 14.69 21.37 -3.56
N LYS A 170 13.74 20.54 -3.12
CA LYS A 170 13.03 19.53 -3.94
C LYS A 170 11.58 19.91 -4.27
N MET A 171 11.24 21.19 -4.25
CA MET A 171 9.88 21.67 -4.57
C MET A 171 9.43 21.32 -6.00
N LEU A 172 10.37 21.25 -6.95
CA LEU A 172 10.10 21.01 -8.38
C LEU A 172 10.33 19.56 -8.82
N ARG A 173 11.09 18.77 -8.06
CA ARG A 173 11.41 17.37 -8.42
C ARG A 173 10.29 16.42 -8.01
N GLY A 174 9.85 15.58 -8.94
CA GLY A 174 8.87 14.52 -8.70
C GLY A 174 9.54 13.20 -8.32
N ALA A 175 9.94 13.02 -7.05
CA ALA A 175 10.15 11.70 -6.45
C ALA A 175 10.41 11.83 -4.94
N GLY A 176 9.59 11.13 -4.14
CA GLY A 176 9.81 10.87 -2.71
C GLY A 176 9.18 11.89 -1.76
N THR A 177 8.05 11.53 -1.14
CA THR A 177 7.65 12.12 0.14
C THR A 177 8.72 11.79 1.17
N ALA A 178 9.05 12.72 2.08
CA ALA A 178 9.95 12.45 3.20
C ALA A 178 9.54 11.16 3.94
N SER A 179 10.51 10.38 4.41
CA SER A 179 10.24 9.17 5.17
C SER A 179 9.44 9.50 6.43
N TRP A 180 8.66 8.55 6.95
CA TRP A 180 7.88 8.77 8.16
C TRP A 180 8.75 9.02 9.38
N SER A 181 9.93 8.41 9.46
CA SER A 181 10.91 8.68 10.53
C SER A 181 11.40 10.13 10.46
N ARG A 182 11.79 10.59 9.28
CA ARG A 182 12.19 11.99 9.08
C ARG A 182 11.06 12.94 9.42
N MET A 183 9.84 12.63 8.97
CA MET A 183 8.65 13.39 9.35
C MET A 183 8.44 13.39 10.87
N ASP A 184 8.55 12.25 11.55
CA ASP A 184 8.39 12.17 13.01
C ASP A 184 9.46 12.96 13.75
N ARG A 185 10.72 12.83 13.33
CA ARG A 185 11.87 13.51 13.92
C ARG A 185 11.78 15.01 13.73
N VAL A 186 11.52 15.46 12.50
CA VAL A 186 11.30 16.87 12.20
C VAL A 186 10.10 17.39 13.00
N LEU A 187 9.01 16.64 13.10
CA LEU A 187 7.87 17.08 13.91
C LEU A 187 8.24 17.24 15.40
N ARG A 188 9.00 16.30 15.97
CA ARG A 188 9.48 16.38 17.37
C ARG A 188 10.44 17.53 17.60
N ALA A 189 11.33 17.78 16.64
CA ALA A 189 12.32 18.86 16.70
C ALA A 189 11.70 20.24 16.43
N ASN A 190 10.51 20.30 15.82
CA ASN A 190 9.81 21.53 15.44
C ASN A 190 8.39 21.55 16.05
N PRO A 191 8.24 21.58 17.39
CA PRO A 191 6.93 21.50 18.06
C PRO A 191 6.04 22.71 17.76
N ASP A 192 6.62 23.84 17.35
CA ASP A 192 5.91 25.04 16.90
C ASP A 192 5.10 24.82 15.62
N LEU A 193 5.35 23.73 14.87
CA LEU A 193 4.58 23.37 13.68
C LEU A 193 3.11 23.03 14.00
N GLU A 194 2.84 22.37 15.13
CA GLU A 194 1.46 22.08 15.55
C GLU A 194 0.68 23.38 15.80
N GLN A 195 1.32 24.34 16.47
CA GLN A 195 0.75 25.66 16.69
C GLN A 195 0.55 26.42 15.36
N ALA A 196 1.48 26.30 14.41
CA ALA A 196 1.34 26.91 13.09
C ALA A 196 0.16 26.34 12.30
N VAL A 197 -0.09 25.02 12.37
CA VAL A 197 -1.29 24.38 11.79
C VAL A 197 -2.56 24.95 12.40
N LYS A 198 -2.62 25.02 13.74
CA LYS A 198 -3.79 25.58 14.44
C LYS A 198 -4.08 27.01 14.01
N MET A 199 -3.07 27.88 14.04
CA MET A 199 -3.20 29.28 13.62
C MET A 199 -3.56 29.44 12.15
N SER A 200 -3.02 28.58 11.28
CA SER A 200 -3.41 28.55 9.88
C SER A 200 -4.87 28.19 9.73
N LEU A 201 -5.40 27.20 10.43
CA LEU A 201 -6.82 26.82 10.35
C LEU A 201 -7.76 27.91 10.86
N GLU A 202 -7.34 28.67 11.86
CA GLU A 202 -8.09 29.80 12.44
C GLU A 202 -7.94 31.11 11.63
N SER A 203 -7.04 31.15 10.64
CA SER A 203 -6.73 32.37 9.88
C SER A 203 -7.83 32.76 8.89
N GLU A 204 -8.18 34.05 8.90
CA GLU A 204 -9.13 34.68 7.97
C GLU A 204 -8.59 34.84 6.53
N ALA A 205 -7.29 34.63 6.32
CA ALA A 205 -6.64 34.65 5.00
C ALA A 205 -6.98 33.39 4.17
N THR A 206 -8.26 33.07 4.04
CA THR A 206 -8.82 31.86 3.42
C THR A 206 -8.66 31.83 1.90
N ALA A 207 -8.30 32.96 1.29
CA ALA A 207 -7.88 33.03 -0.11
C ALA A 207 -6.63 32.17 -0.38
N LEU A 208 -5.77 31.98 0.62
CA LEU A 208 -4.70 31.00 0.58
C LEU A 208 -5.20 29.65 1.10
N SER A 209 -5.01 28.60 0.30
CA SER A 209 -5.22 27.22 0.76
C SER A 209 -4.34 26.93 1.98
N GLU A 210 -4.83 26.11 2.91
CA GLU A 210 -4.08 25.63 4.09
C GLU A 210 -2.68 25.15 3.72
N ALA A 211 -2.56 24.37 2.65
CA ALA A 211 -1.29 23.84 2.18
C ALA A 211 -0.25 24.92 1.86
N VAL A 212 -0.64 26.15 1.52
CA VAL A 212 0.26 27.28 1.26
C VAL A 212 0.42 28.13 2.51
N ARG A 213 -0.69 28.39 3.22
CA ARG A 213 -0.73 29.25 4.40
C ARG A 213 0.06 28.69 5.58
N THR A 214 -0.05 27.40 5.87
CA THR A 214 0.61 26.78 7.04
C THR A 214 2.14 26.84 6.94
N PRO A 215 2.80 26.42 5.84
CA PRO A 215 4.25 26.60 5.69
C PRO A 215 4.68 28.07 5.74
N LEU A 216 3.93 28.99 5.11
CA LEU A 216 4.25 30.42 5.15
C LEU A 216 4.22 30.97 6.58
N LEU A 217 3.20 30.59 7.36
CA LEU A 217 3.05 31.01 8.74
C LEU A 217 4.18 30.44 9.60
N PHE A 218 4.49 29.15 9.46
CA PHE A 218 5.60 28.51 10.16
C PHE A 218 6.95 29.17 9.86
N MET A 219 7.29 29.28 8.58
CA MET A 219 8.56 29.86 8.14
C MET A 219 8.64 31.34 8.51
N GLY A 220 7.60 32.11 8.22
CA GLY A 220 7.54 33.54 8.47
C GLY A 220 7.63 33.89 9.95
N PHE A 221 7.01 33.10 10.84
CA PHE A 221 7.08 33.36 12.29
C PHE A 221 8.44 33.08 12.91
N ARG A 222 9.27 32.25 12.26
CA ARG A 222 10.67 32.03 12.63
C ARG A 222 11.58 33.17 12.18
N VAL A 223 11.14 33.98 11.22
CA VAL A 223 11.88 35.15 10.71
C VAL A 223 11.38 36.44 11.35
N ASP A 224 10.12 36.80 11.10
CA ASP A 224 9.48 38.00 11.61
C ASP A 224 7.97 37.78 11.75
N LYS A 225 7.52 37.62 13.00
CA LYS A 225 6.10 37.41 13.35
C LYS A 225 5.22 38.61 12.96
N GLY A 226 5.74 39.83 13.08
CA GLY A 226 4.99 41.06 12.80
C GLY A 226 4.76 41.25 11.31
N ALA A 227 5.82 41.13 10.51
CA ALA A 227 5.73 41.19 9.06
C ALA A 227 4.84 40.07 8.50
N THR A 228 4.95 38.85 9.04
CA THR A 228 4.13 37.72 8.60
C THR A 228 2.64 37.92 8.91
N ARG A 229 2.30 38.45 10.09
CA ARG A 229 0.91 38.81 10.42
C ARG A 229 0.39 39.89 9.47
N ARG A 230 1.13 40.99 9.28
CA ARG A 230 0.76 42.06 8.35
C ARG A 230 0.53 41.53 6.93
N PHE A 231 1.39 40.62 6.46
CA PHE A 231 1.25 40.00 5.15
C PHE A 231 -0.06 39.18 5.02
N LEU A 232 -0.37 38.35 6.02
CA LEU A 232 -1.59 37.55 6.03
C LEU A 232 -2.85 38.42 6.21
N ASP A 233 -2.78 39.46 7.03
CA ASP A 233 -3.88 40.41 7.24
C ASP A 233 -4.20 41.17 5.95
N ALA A 234 -3.17 41.61 5.21
CA ALA A 234 -3.33 42.24 3.89
C ALA A 234 -3.91 41.30 2.82
N ILE A 235 -3.79 39.98 3.00
CA ILE A 235 -4.46 38.99 2.14
C ILE A 235 -5.93 38.81 2.55
N ALA A 236 -6.20 38.78 3.85
CA ALA A 236 -7.55 38.61 4.39
C ALA A 236 -8.43 39.84 4.07
N TRP A 237 -7.87 41.03 4.33
CA TRP A 237 -8.53 42.32 4.32
C TRP A 237 -7.77 43.34 3.45
N PRO A 238 -7.60 43.08 2.14
CA PRO A 238 -6.79 43.93 1.26
C PRO A 238 -7.22 45.41 1.26
N GLU A 239 -8.51 45.69 1.50
CA GLU A 239 -9.08 47.04 1.56
C GLU A 239 -8.59 47.87 2.76
N LYS A 240 -8.06 47.23 3.81
CA LYS A 240 -7.51 47.90 5.00
C LYS A 240 -6.03 48.24 4.85
N HIS A 241 -5.41 47.84 3.75
CA HIS A 241 -3.98 48.00 3.51
C HIS A 241 -3.74 48.84 2.25
N SER A 242 -2.52 49.34 2.10
CA SER A 242 -2.10 49.97 0.85
C SER A 242 -2.28 48.97 -0.30
N PRO A 243 -2.77 49.39 -1.49
CA PRO A 243 -2.79 48.53 -2.67
C PRO A 243 -1.40 48.02 -3.07
N MET A 244 -0.33 48.67 -2.61
CA MET A 244 1.05 48.25 -2.81
C MET A 244 1.57 47.30 -1.72
N GLU A 245 0.81 47.05 -0.65
CA GLU A 245 1.20 46.08 0.37
C GLU A 245 1.33 44.69 -0.29
N PRO A 246 2.45 43.97 -0.09
CA PRO A 246 2.70 42.72 -0.81
C PRO A 246 1.59 41.66 -0.66
N GLY A 247 0.96 41.58 0.52
CA GLY A 247 -0.18 40.68 0.75
C GLY A 247 -1.43 41.05 -0.07
N ALA A 248 -1.74 42.35 -0.18
CA ALA A 248 -2.84 42.83 -1.01
C ALA A 248 -2.60 42.52 -2.50
N ARG A 249 -1.36 42.66 -2.98
CA ARG A 249 -0.98 42.29 -4.37
C ARG A 249 -1.14 40.80 -4.66
N ILE A 250 -0.81 39.93 -3.69
CA ILE A 250 -1.05 38.49 -3.83
C ILE A 250 -2.56 38.21 -3.86
N ARG A 251 -3.35 38.91 -3.05
CA ARG A 251 -4.81 38.78 -3.05
C ARG A 251 -5.43 39.18 -4.39
N ASP A 252 -5.03 40.32 -4.95
CA ASP A 252 -5.44 40.76 -6.29
C ASP A 252 -5.14 39.68 -7.35
N LEU A 253 -3.93 39.12 -7.31
CA LEU A 253 -3.50 38.11 -8.26
C LEU A 253 -4.32 36.81 -8.14
N ILE A 254 -4.66 36.39 -6.91
CA ILE A 254 -5.54 35.24 -6.68
C ILE A 254 -6.92 35.52 -7.28
N ASP A 255 -7.49 36.69 -7.02
CA ASP A 255 -8.84 37.03 -7.47
C ASP A 255 -8.93 37.16 -9.00
N ILE A 256 -7.93 37.76 -9.65
CA ILE A 256 -7.83 37.85 -11.12
C ILE A 256 -7.74 36.46 -11.77
N THR A 257 -6.99 35.53 -11.18
CA THR A 257 -6.76 34.19 -11.75
C THR A 257 -7.79 33.14 -11.33
N ARG A 258 -8.73 33.49 -10.44
CA ARG A 258 -9.68 32.52 -9.86
C ARG A 258 -10.71 32.00 -10.87
N GLY A 259 -11.14 32.85 -11.81
CA GLY A 259 -12.28 32.61 -12.72
C GLY A 259 -12.01 31.65 -13.88
N ASP A 260 -10.76 31.47 -14.30
CA ASP A 260 -10.37 30.63 -15.44
C ASP A 260 -9.38 29.52 -15.01
N PRO A 261 -9.73 28.23 -15.16
CA PRO A 261 -8.85 27.11 -14.85
C PRO A 261 -7.48 27.15 -15.57
N ALA A 262 -7.39 27.78 -16.74
CA ALA A 262 -6.15 27.88 -17.51
C ALA A 262 -5.16 28.89 -16.90
N THR A 263 -5.66 29.94 -16.26
CA THR A 263 -4.85 31.01 -15.63
C THR A 263 -4.72 30.86 -14.11
N ARG A 264 -5.54 30.00 -13.49
CA ARG A 264 -5.50 29.73 -12.04
C ARG A 264 -4.11 29.31 -11.57
N LEU A 265 -3.62 30.02 -10.55
CA LEU A 265 -2.34 29.70 -9.92
C LEU A 265 -2.34 28.31 -9.29
N LYS A 266 -1.39 27.47 -9.70
CA LYS A 266 -1.13 26.17 -9.07
C LYS A 266 -0.54 26.39 -7.66
N PRO A 267 -0.77 25.48 -6.70
CA PRO A 267 -0.28 25.64 -5.32
C PRO A 267 1.24 25.87 -5.18
N VAL A 268 2.05 25.25 -6.05
CA VAL A 268 3.51 25.44 -6.05
C VAL A 268 3.89 26.86 -6.50
N THR A 269 3.26 27.35 -7.58
CA THR A 269 3.45 28.71 -8.08
C THR A 269 2.99 29.74 -7.06
N LEU A 270 1.79 29.56 -6.49
CA LEU A 270 1.26 30.46 -5.46
C LEU A 270 2.18 30.54 -4.25
N PHE A 271 2.73 29.42 -3.80
CA PHE A 271 3.68 29.39 -2.68
C PHE A 271 4.98 30.16 -2.99
N ALA A 272 5.55 29.99 -4.20
CA ALA A 272 6.72 30.74 -4.63
C ALA A 272 6.46 32.27 -4.63
N LEU A 273 5.32 32.68 -5.19
CA LEU A 273 4.93 34.10 -5.21
C LEU A 273 4.73 34.67 -3.81
N CYS A 274 4.11 33.90 -2.91
CA CYS A 274 3.94 34.32 -1.51
C CYS A 274 5.28 34.47 -0.78
N ILE A 275 6.28 33.63 -1.05
CA ILE A 275 7.63 33.78 -0.47
C ILE A 275 8.29 35.08 -0.96
N LYS A 276 8.23 35.38 -2.27
CA LYS A 276 8.78 36.64 -2.82
C LYS A 276 8.07 37.86 -2.21
N ALA A 277 6.75 37.79 -2.05
CA ALA A 277 5.97 38.86 -1.45
C ALA A 277 6.23 39.02 0.05
N LEU A 278 6.37 37.91 0.80
CA LEU A 278 6.71 37.96 2.22
C LEU A 278 8.12 38.51 2.45
N ASN A 279 9.10 38.17 1.62
CA ASN A 279 10.43 38.81 1.63
C ASN A 279 10.33 40.34 1.46
N ALA A 280 9.50 40.80 0.51
CA ALA A 280 9.27 42.22 0.31
C ALA A 280 8.58 42.88 1.52
N THR A 281 7.65 42.19 2.19
CA THR A 281 7.04 42.67 3.44
C THR A 281 8.09 42.79 4.55
N ILE A 282 8.97 41.81 4.70
CA ILE A 282 10.04 41.79 5.72
C ILE A 282 11.06 42.91 5.45
N ALA A 283 11.50 43.09 4.19
CA ALA A 283 12.46 44.11 3.80
C ALA A 283 11.88 45.53 3.77
N GLY A 284 10.55 45.67 3.70
CA GLY A 284 9.90 46.96 3.50
C GLY A 284 10.01 47.48 2.05
N GLU A 285 10.22 46.58 1.09
CA GLU A 285 10.48 46.91 -0.32
C GLU A 285 9.36 46.36 -1.24
N PRO A 286 8.15 46.95 -1.22
CA PRO A 286 7.02 46.48 -2.00
C PRO A 286 7.28 46.57 -3.52
N GLN A 287 6.80 45.58 -4.26
CA GLN A 287 6.94 45.50 -5.71
C GLN A 287 5.59 45.69 -6.40
N ARG A 288 5.61 46.24 -7.62
CA ARG A 288 4.39 46.42 -8.43
C ARG A 288 3.73 45.07 -8.80
N SER A 289 4.55 44.04 -9.00
CA SER A 289 4.10 42.69 -9.35
C SER A 289 5.08 41.64 -8.86
N TYR A 290 4.54 40.49 -8.45
CA TYR A 290 5.33 39.30 -8.11
C TYR A 290 5.17 38.26 -9.21
N THR A 291 6.28 37.80 -9.76
CA THR A 291 6.33 36.77 -10.81
C THR A 291 7.33 35.69 -10.43
N TRP A 292 7.08 34.46 -10.89
CA TRP A 292 8.01 33.36 -10.77
C TRP A 292 7.70 32.35 -11.88
N ILE A 293 8.73 31.94 -12.62
CA ILE A 293 8.63 30.97 -13.71
C ILE A 293 9.42 29.73 -13.32
N ASP A 294 8.78 28.57 -13.41
CA ASP A 294 9.42 27.29 -13.13
C ASP A 294 10.55 27.01 -14.13
N ARG A 295 11.80 26.97 -13.64
CA ARG A 295 13.01 26.66 -14.43
C ARG A 295 12.97 25.30 -15.12
N THR A 296 12.23 24.33 -14.60
CA THR A 296 12.04 23.03 -15.26
C THR A 296 11.09 23.11 -16.45
N ALA A 297 10.15 24.06 -16.43
CA ALA A 297 9.22 24.30 -17.53
C ALA A 297 9.77 25.28 -18.58
N ASN A 298 10.61 26.23 -18.17
CA ASN A 298 11.27 27.18 -19.05
C ASN A 298 12.73 27.42 -18.61
N PRO A 299 13.71 26.72 -19.19
CA PRO A 299 15.11 26.82 -18.79
C PRO A 299 15.74 28.21 -19.02
N THR A 300 15.19 29.01 -19.94
CA THR A 300 15.76 30.30 -20.36
C THR A 300 15.28 31.47 -19.48
N LYS A 301 14.00 31.46 -19.08
CA LYS A 301 13.39 32.54 -18.27
C LYS A 301 13.03 32.10 -16.85
N GLY A 302 13.19 30.82 -16.53
CA GLY A 302 12.81 30.28 -15.25
C GLY A 302 13.82 30.55 -14.14
N GLU A 303 13.29 30.74 -12.95
CA GLU A 303 14.03 31.08 -11.74
C GLU A 303 14.11 29.85 -10.82
N GLU A 304 15.12 29.84 -9.93
CA GLU A 304 15.13 28.88 -8.83
C GLU A 304 13.92 29.10 -7.90
N PHE A 305 13.58 28.08 -7.12
CA PHE A 305 12.48 28.23 -6.17
C PHE A 305 12.89 29.27 -5.10
N PRO A 306 12.08 30.32 -4.85
CA PRO A 306 12.50 31.43 -4.01
C PRO A 306 12.67 30.98 -2.56
N ALA A 307 13.74 31.47 -1.92
CA ALA A 307 13.99 31.26 -0.51
C ALA A 307 13.43 32.42 0.34
N LEU A 308 12.84 32.12 1.49
CA LEU A 308 12.48 33.10 2.51
C LEU A 308 13.75 33.58 3.21
N ALA A 309 14.06 34.87 3.07
CA ALA A 309 15.26 35.47 3.63
C ALA A 309 15.24 35.38 5.17
N GLY A 310 16.36 34.95 5.77
CA GLY A 310 16.49 34.81 7.23
C GLY A 310 15.83 33.58 7.84
N TYR A 311 15.17 32.72 7.05
CA TYR A 311 14.60 31.47 7.56
C TYR A 311 15.70 30.45 7.84
N PRO A 312 15.85 29.96 9.08
CA PRO A 312 16.96 29.07 9.46
C PRO A 312 16.82 27.64 8.92
N GLY A 313 15.66 27.28 8.35
CA GLY A 313 15.32 25.89 8.05
C GLY A 313 14.54 25.23 9.18
N LEU A 314 14.12 24.00 8.92
CA LEU A 314 13.64 23.05 9.91
C LEU A 314 14.81 22.57 10.76
N ASP A 315 14.55 22.38 12.05
CA ASP A 315 15.44 21.64 12.92
C ASP A 315 15.35 20.16 12.52
N ASP A 316 16.35 19.66 11.77
CA ASP A 316 16.46 18.27 11.36
C ASP A 316 17.82 17.74 11.84
N PRO A 317 17.89 17.07 13.02
CA PRO A 317 19.16 16.69 13.66
C PRO A 317 19.97 15.62 12.89
N GLY A 318 19.60 15.28 11.65
CA GLY A 318 20.35 14.36 10.78
C GLY A 318 20.18 12.88 11.16
N MET A 319 20.91 12.00 10.45
CA MET A 319 20.87 10.53 10.60
C MET A 319 22.10 9.96 11.33
N GLU A 320 23.09 10.78 11.69
CA GLU A 320 24.39 10.30 12.18
C GLU A 320 24.33 9.57 13.53
N SER A 321 23.25 9.71 14.31
CA SER A 321 23.07 8.99 15.59
C SER A 321 22.19 7.73 15.53
N GLU A 322 21.37 7.53 14.50
CA GLU A 322 20.35 6.47 14.49
C GLU A 322 20.84 5.13 13.94
N THR A 323 21.86 5.11 13.07
CA THR A 323 22.38 3.84 12.53
C THR A 323 23.03 3.00 13.64
N GLU A 324 23.74 3.64 14.57
CA GLU A 324 24.30 3.00 15.76
C GLU A 324 23.23 2.61 16.77
N GLU A 325 22.27 3.50 17.06
CA GLU A 325 21.17 3.21 17.98
C GLU A 325 20.26 2.08 17.48
N THR A 326 20.07 1.99 16.17
CA THR A 326 19.24 0.94 15.58
C THR A 326 20.01 -0.37 15.36
N ALA A 327 21.30 -0.30 15.00
CA ALA A 327 22.16 -1.47 15.03
C ALA A 327 22.23 -2.03 16.45
N ARG A 328 22.32 -1.17 17.47
CA ARG A 328 22.23 -1.52 18.88
C ARG A 328 20.85 -2.10 19.23
N SER A 329 19.75 -1.50 18.78
CA SER A 329 18.40 -2.04 19.01
C SER A 329 18.18 -3.42 18.36
N LEU A 330 18.74 -3.65 17.17
CA LEU A 330 18.72 -4.96 16.51
C LEU A 330 19.60 -5.96 17.26
N GLN A 331 20.81 -5.57 17.68
CA GLN A 331 21.71 -6.38 18.50
C GLN A 331 21.04 -6.76 19.83
N GLU A 332 20.49 -5.79 20.56
CA GLU A 332 19.73 -6.00 21.80
C GLU A 332 18.53 -6.92 21.58
N ALA A 333 17.77 -6.74 20.50
CA ALA A 333 16.65 -7.63 20.20
C ALA A 333 17.11 -9.06 19.90
N VAL A 334 18.22 -9.24 19.20
CA VAL A 334 18.84 -10.55 18.92
C VAL A 334 19.38 -11.18 20.20
N GLU A 335 20.08 -10.41 21.03
CA GLU A 335 20.61 -10.85 22.32
C GLU A 335 19.50 -11.27 23.28
N ARG A 336 18.43 -10.49 23.38
CA ARG A 336 17.25 -10.85 24.18
C ARG A 336 16.59 -12.11 23.67
N LEU A 337 16.36 -12.21 22.36
CA LEU A 337 15.82 -13.43 21.75
C LEU A 337 16.71 -14.65 22.03
N ALA A 338 18.04 -14.48 22.08
CA ALA A 338 19.00 -15.57 22.33
C ALA A 338 19.15 -15.93 23.81
N SER A 339 18.79 -15.05 24.74
CA SER A 339 19.03 -15.22 26.19
C SER A 339 17.75 -15.39 27.01
N GLU A 340 16.61 -14.90 26.55
CA GLU A 340 15.31 -14.97 27.22
C GLU A 340 14.35 -15.90 26.45
N GLU A 341 13.68 -16.83 27.12
CA GLU A 341 12.56 -17.56 26.51
C GLU A 341 11.32 -16.67 26.38
N ASN A 342 10.59 -16.81 25.26
CA ASN A 342 9.25 -16.22 25.06
C ASN A 342 9.19 -14.67 25.02
N VAL A 343 10.26 -13.99 24.58
CA VAL A 343 10.35 -12.50 24.45
C VAL A 343 9.23 -11.91 23.59
N PHE A 344 8.84 -12.61 22.53
CA PHE A 344 7.71 -12.25 21.67
C PHE A 344 6.81 -13.47 21.49
N PRO A 345 5.84 -13.70 22.41
CA PRO A 345 4.98 -14.87 22.36
C PRO A 345 4.25 -14.96 21.02
N LEU A 346 4.35 -16.12 20.35
CA LEU A 346 3.74 -16.39 19.05
C LEU A 346 3.05 -17.75 19.05
N ALA A 347 1.73 -17.79 19.15
CA ALA A 347 0.99 -19.05 19.21
C ALA A 347 -0.14 -19.08 18.17
N ILE A 348 -0.47 -20.27 17.66
CA ILE A 348 -1.72 -20.46 16.91
C ILE A 348 -2.86 -20.49 17.94
N GLU A 349 -3.87 -19.66 17.72
CA GLU A 349 -5.03 -19.56 18.59
C GLU A 349 -6.33 -19.69 17.79
N SER A 350 -7.31 -20.36 18.42
CA SER A 350 -8.68 -20.41 17.95
C SER A 350 -9.42 -19.16 18.39
N ILE A 351 -9.70 -18.27 17.44
CA ILE A 351 -10.34 -16.98 17.72
C ILE A 351 -11.84 -17.11 17.49
N SER A 352 -12.59 -17.28 18.58
CA SER A 352 -14.06 -17.22 18.58
C SER A 352 -14.59 -15.79 18.44
N PRO A 353 -15.89 -15.58 18.15
CA PRO A 353 -16.49 -14.25 18.19
C PRO A 353 -16.26 -13.53 19.53
N GLN A 354 -16.40 -14.23 20.67
CA GLN A 354 -16.16 -13.65 21.98
C GLN A 354 -14.70 -13.23 22.15
N GLN A 355 -13.76 -14.06 21.70
CA GLN A 355 -12.33 -13.74 21.74
C GLN A 355 -11.99 -12.56 20.81
N ALA A 356 -12.64 -12.49 19.64
CA ALA A 356 -12.45 -11.40 18.69
C ALA A 356 -12.95 -10.07 19.24
N GLU A 357 -14.07 -10.06 19.96
CA GLU A 357 -14.58 -8.89 20.68
C GLU A 357 -13.58 -8.42 21.74
N ALA A 358 -13.07 -9.34 22.56
CA ALA A 358 -12.06 -9.05 23.56
C ALA A 358 -10.79 -8.46 22.93
N TYR A 359 -10.32 -9.01 21.80
CA TYR A 359 -9.14 -8.49 21.10
C TYR A 359 -9.38 -7.12 20.46
N LEU A 360 -10.59 -6.87 19.95
CA LEU A 360 -10.97 -5.57 19.42
C LEU A 360 -11.15 -4.51 20.51
N ALA A 361 -11.42 -4.88 21.76
CA ALA A 361 -11.43 -3.92 22.88
C ALA A 361 -10.04 -3.26 23.08
N HIS A 362 -8.97 -3.95 22.71
CA HIS A 362 -7.60 -3.39 22.71
C HIS A 362 -7.28 -2.54 21.47
N ASN A 363 -8.23 -2.36 20.56
CA ASN A 363 -8.07 -1.57 19.34
C ASN A 363 -8.37 -0.09 19.59
N SER A 364 -7.44 0.62 20.20
CA SER A 364 -7.62 2.04 20.53
C SER A 364 -7.31 3.00 19.39
N ARG A 365 -6.50 2.58 18.41
CA ARG A 365 -5.77 3.51 17.52
C ARG A 365 -5.58 3.03 16.08
N ASN A 366 -6.19 1.91 15.68
CA ASN A 366 -6.08 1.49 14.27
C ASN A 366 -7.03 2.28 13.36
N ARG A 367 -6.71 2.27 12.07
CA ARG A 367 -7.48 2.94 11.01
C ARG A 367 -8.96 2.52 10.99
N LYS A 368 -9.80 3.37 10.40
CA LYS A 368 -11.21 3.01 10.10
C LYS A 368 -11.29 1.70 9.31
N ILE A 369 -12.16 0.81 9.76
CA ILE A 369 -12.45 -0.47 9.10
C ILE A 369 -13.08 -0.19 7.72
N VAL A 370 -12.78 -1.07 6.76
CA VAL A 370 -13.42 -1.04 5.44
C VAL A 370 -14.45 -2.14 5.41
N ALA A 371 -15.74 -1.77 5.55
CA ALA A 371 -16.84 -2.73 5.60
C ALA A 371 -16.78 -3.76 4.48
N ALA A 372 -16.61 -3.33 3.22
CA ALA A 372 -16.51 -4.23 2.07
C ALA A 372 -15.37 -5.27 2.15
N HIS A 373 -14.28 -4.98 2.88
CA HIS A 373 -13.20 -5.96 3.09
C HIS A 373 -13.54 -6.94 4.21
N VAL A 374 -14.18 -6.46 5.28
CA VAL A 374 -14.70 -7.33 6.34
C VAL A 374 -15.80 -8.24 5.79
N ASP A 375 -16.74 -7.71 5.01
CA ASP A 375 -17.80 -8.47 4.33
C ASP A 375 -17.23 -9.57 3.42
N ALA A 376 -16.09 -9.32 2.77
CA ALA A 376 -15.40 -10.31 1.95
C ALA A 376 -14.85 -11.44 2.82
N ILE A 377 -14.07 -11.11 3.86
CA ILE A 377 -13.50 -12.11 4.76
C ILE A 377 -14.61 -12.89 5.48
N ALA A 378 -15.66 -12.22 5.95
CA ALA A 378 -16.78 -12.84 6.67
C ALA A 378 -17.61 -13.79 5.79
N ARG A 379 -17.66 -13.54 4.46
CA ARG A 379 -18.24 -14.49 3.51
C ARG A 379 -17.35 -15.69 3.29
N ASP A 380 -16.04 -15.51 3.17
CA ASP A 380 -15.10 -16.62 3.03
C ASP A 380 -15.12 -17.52 4.28
N ILE A 381 -15.19 -16.93 5.49
CA ILE A 381 -15.35 -17.66 6.76
C ILE A 381 -16.63 -18.50 6.75
N ARG A 382 -17.81 -17.89 6.60
CA ARG A 382 -19.11 -18.60 6.63
C ARG A 382 -19.25 -19.67 5.56
N ALA A 383 -18.59 -19.48 4.42
CA ALA A 383 -18.61 -20.44 3.33
C ALA A 383 -17.54 -21.54 3.48
N GLY A 384 -16.86 -21.61 4.63
CA GLY A 384 -15.80 -22.60 4.90
C GLY A 384 -14.56 -22.46 4.02
N ASN A 385 -14.43 -21.34 3.29
CA ASN A 385 -13.29 -21.07 2.41
C ASN A 385 -12.14 -20.37 3.14
N TRP A 386 -12.31 -20.06 4.43
CA TRP A 386 -11.22 -19.50 5.22
C TRP A 386 -10.07 -20.50 5.32
N MET A 387 -8.93 -20.09 4.82
CA MET A 387 -7.67 -20.82 4.96
C MET A 387 -6.79 -20.16 6.00
N MET A 388 -6.13 -20.98 6.83
CA MET A 388 -5.22 -20.52 7.88
C MET A 388 -4.21 -19.51 7.35
N ASN A 389 -4.36 -18.26 7.78
CA ASN A 389 -3.52 -17.16 7.33
C ASN A 389 -2.26 -17.12 8.20
N ALA A 390 -1.11 -17.33 7.58
CA ALA A 390 0.18 -17.33 8.28
C ALA A 390 0.61 -15.94 8.82
N GLN A 391 -0.08 -14.86 8.46
CA GLN A 391 0.19 -13.54 9.03
C GLN A 391 -0.39 -13.42 10.44
N PRO A 392 0.39 -13.07 11.46
CA PRO A 392 -0.12 -12.97 12.83
C PRO A 392 -1.12 -11.83 13.04
N ILE A 393 -2.00 -11.99 14.02
CA ILE A 393 -2.62 -10.88 14.76
C ILE A 393 -1.59 -10.39 15.77
N CYS A 394 -1.35 -9.08 15.80
CA CYS A 394 -0.19 -8.54 16.53
C CYS A 394 -0.64 -7.62 17.66
N PHE A 395 -0.05 -7.79 18.84
CA PHE A 395 -0.20 -6.90 19.99
C PHE A 395 1.15 -6.30 20.39
N SER A 396 1.10 -5.05 20.86
CA SER A 396 2.28 -4.39 21.42
C SER A 396 2.55 -4.87 22.85
N ARG A 397 3.68 -4.44 23.43
CA ARG A 397 4.00 -4.63 24.86
C ARG A 397 2.97 -4.01 25.80
N SER A 398 2.28 -2.94 25.39
CA SER A 398 1.22 -2.31 26.18
C SER A 398 -0.13 -3.06 26.08
N GLY A 399 -0.19 -4.14 25.29
CA GLY A 399 -1.41 -4.86 24.99
C GLY A 399 -2.26 -4.23 23.89
N ARG A 400 -1.79 -3.16 23.23
CA ARG A 400 -2.51 -2.53 22.11
C ARG A 400 -2.55 -3.44 20.89
N LEU A 401 -3.71 -3.56 20.24
CA LEU A 401 -3.83 -4.27 18.97
C LEU A 401 -3.14 -3.48 17.83
N LEU A 402 -2.06 -4.02 17.26
CA LEU A 402 -1.27 -3.41 16.19
C LEU A 402 -1.70 -3.83 14.78
N ASN A 403 -2.22 -5.05 14.64
CA ASN A 403 -2.69 -5.62 13.38
C ASN A 403 -3.77 -6.68 13.61
N GLY A 404 -4.62 -6.91 12.60
CA GLY A 404 -5.66 -7.96 12.64
C GLY A 404 -7.10 -7.46 12.72
N GLN A 405 -7.33 -6.15 12.81
CA GLN A 405 -8.67 -5.56 12.99
C GLN A 405 -9.74 -6.10 12.01
N HIS A 406 -9.40 -6.26 10.72
CA HIS A 406 -10.36 -6.69 9.69
C HIS A 406 -10.72 -8.16 9.84
N ARG A 407 -9.74 -9.00 10.21
CA ARG A 407 -9.96 -10.43 10.48
C ARG A 407 -10.81 -10.62 11.73
N LEU A 408 -10.47 -9.92 12.82
CA LEU A 408 -11.27 -9.96 14.06
C LEU A 408 -12.70 -9.48 13.82
N SER A 409 -12.88 -8.38 13.08
CA SER A 409 -14.22 -7.88 12.75
C SER A 409 -14.99 -8.86 11.87
N ALA A 410 -14.31 -9.60 11.00
CA ALA A 410 -14.92 -10.57 10.12
C ALA A 410 -15.35 -11.83 10.87
N VAL A 411 -14.60 -12.27 11.88
CA VAL A 411 -15.00 -13.34 12.83
C VAL A 411 -16.28 -12.94 13.55
N LEU A 412 -16.34 -11.72 14.10
CA LEU A 412 -17.56 -11.21 14.73
C LEU A 412 -18.75 -11.19 13.76
N GLN A 413 -18.54 -10.73 12.53
CA GLN A 413 -19.59 -10.63 11.53
C GLN A 413 -20.03 -12.00 10.99
N ALA A 414 -19.10 -12.96 10.89
CA ALA A 414 -19.37 -14.32 10.41
C ALA A 414 -20.07 -15.17 11.48
N GLY A 415 -19.78 -14.92 12.76
CA GLY A 415 -20.27 -15.74 13.87
C GLY A 415 -19.53 -17.07 14.03
N GLU A 416 -18.41 -17.26 13.33
CA GLU A 416 -17.64 -18.51 13.29
C GLU A 416 -16.18 -18.27 13.67
N ALA A 417 -15.58 -19.23 14.38
CA ALA A 417 -14.20 -19.14 14.85
C ALA A 417 -13.19 -19.41 13.72
N ILE A 418 -11.99 -18.85 13.84
CA ILE A 418 -10.88 -19.11 12.91
C ILE A 418 -9.57 -19.40 13.64
N GLU A 419 -8.71 -20.22 13.04
CA GLU A 419 -7.35 -20.47 13.52
C GLU A 419 -6.37 -19.45 12.93
N VAL A 420 -5.64 -18.71 13.78
CA VAL A 420 -4.67 -17.70 13.35
C VAL A 420 -3.46 -17.65 14.29
N PRO A 421 -2.26 -17.33 13.79
CA PRO A 421 -1.13 -17.01 14.67
C PRO A 421 -1.36 -15.67 15.38
N VAL A 422 -1.04 -15.59 16.65
CA VAL A 422 -1.12 -14.37 17.47
C VAL A 422 0.24 -14.08 18.07
N MET A 423 0.78 -12.91 17.76
CA MET A 423 2.06 -12.41 18.25
C MET A 423 1.84 -11.29 19.27
N ARG A 424 2.51 -11.35 20.42
CA ARG A 424 2.43 -10.33 21.48
C ARG A 424 3.81 -9.75 21.82
N GLY A 425 3.82 -8.64 22.55
CA GLY A 425 5.06 -8.04 23.06
C GLY A 425 5.83 -7.20 22.03
N LEU A 426 5.25 -6.86 20.88
CA LEU A 426 5.95 -6.07 19.87
C LEU A 426 6.18 -4.62 20.35
N PRO A 427 7.29 -3.97 19.93
CA PRO A 427 7.47 -2.52 20.11
C PRO A 427 6.30 -1.73 19.47
N GLU A 428 5.93 -0.59 20.05
CA GLU A 428 4.86 0.27 19.52
C GLU A 428 5.22 0.82 18.12
N GLU A 429 6.51 1.04 17.91
CA GLU A 429 7.14 1.51 16.68
C GLU A 429 6.92 0.53 15.52
N ALA A 430 6.65 -0.75 15.81
CA ALA A 430 6.39 -1.76 14.79
C ALA A 430 5.14 -1.37 13.97
N TYR A 431 4.22 -0.62 14.57
CA TYR A 431 3.06 -0.07 13.89
C TYR A 431 3.41 0.75 12.63
N ALA A 432 4.55 1.44 12.63
CA ALA A 432 4.99 2.31 11.54
C ALA A 432 5.62 1.56 10.36
N THR A 433 6.02 0.29 10.54
CA THR A 433 6.71 -0.50 9.50
C THR A 433 5.77 -1.38 8.68
N TYR A 434 4.54 -1.58 9.15
CA TYR A 434 3.50 -2.21 8.36
C TYR A 434 3.18 -1.36 7.12
N ASP A 435 2.74 -2.03 6.04
CA ASP A 435 2.19 -1.38 4.83
C ASP A 435 3.17 -0.59 3.94
N ILE A 436 4.50 -0.84 4.05
CA ILE A 436 5.51 -0.46 3.02
C ILE A 436 5.29 -1.21 1.68
N HIS A 437 4.37 -2.17 1.66
CA HIS A 437 4.09 -3.08 0.57
C HIS A 437 3.47 -2.39 -0.66
N ALA A 438 3.84 -2.88 -1.85
CA ALA A 438 3.04 -2.66 -3.04
C ALA A 438 1.79 -3.57 -2.99
N LYS A 439 0.65 -3.08 -3.47
CA LYS A 439 -0.54 -3.95 -3.63
C LYS A 439 -0.17 -5.14 -4.52
N LYS A 440 -0.28 -6.35 -3.98
CA LYS A 440 -0.39 -7.54 -4.81
C LYS A 440 -1.85 -7.59 -5.31
N GLY A 441 -2.03 -7.72 -6.63
CA GLY A 441 -3.34 -8.10 -7.16
C GLY A 441 -3.69 -9.53 -6.72
N PRO A 442 -4.96 -9.95 -6.80
CA PRO A 442 -5.32 -11.34 -6.55
C PRO A 442 -4.46 -12.25 -7.45
N GLN A 443 -3.70 -13.16 -6.84
CA GLN A 443 -2.99 -14.21 -7.56
C GLN A 443 -3.97 -15.38 -7.73
N LEU A 444 -4.30 -15.70 -8.98
CA LEU A 444 -5.02 -16.93 -9.31
C LEU A 444 -4.06 -18.11 -9.06
N GLY A 445 -4.55 -19.21 -8.49
CA GLY A 445 -3.75 -20.34 -8.03
C GLY A 445 -2.90 -21.05 -9.11
N ALA A 446 -2.06 -22.00 -8.70
CA ALA A 446 -1.11 -22.70 -9.58
C ALA A 446 -1.77 -23.45 -10.76
N ALA A 447 -3.02 -23.91 -10.61
CA ALA A 447 -3.82 -24.48 -11.70
C ALA A 447 -4.02 -23.50 -12.87
N PHE A 448 -3.86 -22.19 -12.63
CA PHE A 448 -3.99 -21.12 -13.62
C PHE A 448 -2.64 -20.64 -14.17
N ASP A 449 -1.53 -21.26 -13.75
CA ASP A 449 -0.20 -20.78 -14.14
C ASP A 449 0.12 -21.02 -15.63
N HIS A 450 -0.64 -21.87 -16.32
CA HIS A 450 -0.40 -22.27 -17.71
C HIS A 450 -1.24 -21.52 -18.76
N PHE A 451 -2.04 -20.53 -18.36
CA PHE A 451 -2.93 -19.80 -19.27
C PHE A 451 -2.52 -18.34 -19.50
N GLY A 452 -2.59 -17.90 -20.77
CA GLY A 452 -2.51 -16.48 -21.16
C GLY A 452 -3.79 -15.70 -20.84
N ASP A 453 -3.69 -14.36 -20.77
CA ASP A 453 -4.83 -13.42 -20.60
C ASP A 453 -5.56 -13.44 -19.23
N ARG A 454 -4.88 -13.85 -18.14
CA ARG A 454 -5.43 -13.91 -16.76
C ARG A 454 -6.18 -12.64 -16.30
N PRO A 455 -5.67 -11.41 -16.54
CA PRO A 455 -6.35 -10.20 -16.08
C PRO A 455 -7.73 -10.00 -16.73
N LEU A 456 -7.89 -10.44 -17.99
CA LEU A 456 -9.16 -10.33 -18.72
C LEU A 456 -10.20 -11.26 -18.11
N ILE A 457 -9.85 -12.52 -17.88
CA ILE A 457 -10.77 -13.52 -17.31
C ILE A 457 -11.13 -13.21 -15.86
N ALA A 458 -10.17 -12.80 -15.04
CA ALA A 458 -10.47 -12.34 -13.69
C ALA A 458 -11.48 -11.17 -13.72
N ALA A 459 -11.31 -10.22 -14.64
CA ALA A 459 -12.23 -9.10 -14.79
C ALA A 459 -13.60 -9.51 -15.36
N ALA A 460 -13.68 -10.55 -16.20
CA ALA A 460 -14.93 -11.08 -16.72
C ALA A 460 -15.72 -11.86 -15.64
N ALA A 461 -15.02 -12.68 -14.84
CA ALA A 461 -15.59 -13.36 -13.68
C ALA A 461 -16.11 -12.37 -12.62
N VAL A 462 -15.43 -11.21 -12.44
CA VAL A 462 -15.94 -10.13 -11.60
C VAL A 462 -17.26 -9.54 -12.11
N LEU A 463 -17.44 -9.44 -13.44
CA LEU A 463 -18.70 -9.00 -14.03
C LEU A 463 -19.81 -10.02 -13.79
N LEU A 464 -19.54 -11.32 -14.00
CA LEU A 464 -20.48 -12.39 -13.69
C LEU A 464 -20.90 -12.32 -12.22
N TRP A 465 -19.94 -12.27 -11.30
CA TRP A 465 -20.26 -12.15 -9.88
C TRP A 465 -21.13 -10.92 -9.60
N LYS A 466 -20.76 -9.75 -10.16
CA LYS A 466 -21.47 -8.49 -9.91
C LYS A 466 -22.94 -8.54 -10.33
N HIS A 467 -23.24 -9.21 -11.44
CA HIS A 467 -24.57 -9.23 -12.03
C HIS A 467 -25.42 -10.43 -11.61
N GLU A 468 -24.79 -11.56 -11.27
CA GLU A 468 -25.51 -12.81 -11.03
C GLU A 468 -25.39 -13.34 -9.59
N LEU A 469 -24.27 -13.10 -8.91
CA LEU A 469 -23.96 -13.74 -7.61
C LEU A 469 -23.83 -12.77 -6.45
N LYS A 470 -23.80 -11.46 -6.73
CA LYS A 470 -23.60 -10.42 -5.73
C LYS A 470 -24.77 -10.43 -4.73
N PRO A 471 -24.50 -10.57 -3.41
CA PRO A 471 -25.57 -10.57 -2.43
C PRO A 471 -26.37 -9.26 -2.43
N ALA A 472 -27.69 -9.37 -2.29
CA ALA A 472 -28.60 -8.23 -2.18
C ALA A 472 -28.25 -7.38 -0.95
N GLY A 473 -28.45 -6.05 -1.05
CA GLY A 473 -28.18 -5.11 0.05
C GLY A 473 -26.71 -4.68 0.22
N THR A 474 -25.74 -5.38 -0.37
CA THR A 474 -24.30 -5.02 -0.26
C THR A 474 -23.86 -3.96 -1.28
N ARG A 475 -23.86 -2.67 -0.90
CA ARG A 475 -23.30 -1.58 -1.74
C ARG A 475 -21.78 -1.74 -1.90
N ASN A 476 -21.28 -1.58 -3.12
CA ASN A 476 -19.84 -1.62 -3.46
C ASN A 476 -19.05 -2.89 -3.09
N ALA A 477 -19.72 -4.00 -2.76
CA ALA A 477 -19.05 -5.28 -2.54
C ALA A 477 -18.32 -5.77 -3.80
N LYS A 478 -17.23 -6.50 -3.58
CA LYS A 478 -16.39 -7.10 -4.61
C LYS A 478 -16.28 -8.61 -4.35
N PRO A 479 -16.10 -9.43 -5.39
CA PRO A 479 -15.86 -10.85 -5.18
C PRO A 479 -14.54 -11.07 -4.44
N THR A 480 -14.50 -12.11 -3.61
CA THR A 480 -13.26 -12.62 -3.03
C THR A 480 -12.47 -13.37 -4.11
N PRO A 481 -11.15 -13.53 -3.97
CA PRO A 481 -10.40 -14.34 -4.93
C PRO A 481 -10.94 -15.77 -5.02
N ALA A 482 -11.37 -16.37 -3.91
CA ALA A 482 -11.99 -17.70 -3.90
C ALA A 482 -13.28 -17.74 -4.72
N GLU A 483 -14.12 -16.70 -4.64
CA GLU A 483 -15.31 -16.60 -5.50
C GLU A 483 -14.96 -16.42 -6.98
N VAL A 484 -13.95 -15.62 -7.30
CA VAL A 484 -13.47 -15.48 -8.68
C VAL A 484 -12.99 -16.83 -9.22
N MET A 485 -12.21 -17.57 -8.42
CA MET A 485 -11.70 -18.90 -8.78
C MET A 485 -12.84 -19.88 -9.02
N ARG A 486 -13.79 -19.95 -8.10
CA ARG A 486 -14.98 -20.79 -8.22
C ARG A 486 -15.79 -20.47 -9.49
N ILE A 487 -15.95 -19.20 -9.83
CA ILE A 487 -16.62 -18.79 -11.07
C ILE A 487 -15.86 -19.30 -12.29
N VAL A 488 -14.54 -19.15 -12.32
CA VAL A 488 -13.76 -19.62 -13.48
C VAL A 488 -13.83 -21.15 -13.63
N GLU A 489 -13.82 -21.89 -12.52
CA GLU A 489 -13.95 -23.35 -12.51
C GLU A 489 -15.35 -23.82 -12.92
N GLN A 490 -16.41 -23.17 -12.43
CA GLN A 490 -17.81 -23.55 -12.70
C GLN A 490 -18.31 -23.06 -14.06
N HIS A 491 -17.65 -22.07 -14.67
CA HIS A 491 -18.06 -21.46 -15.94
C HIS A 491 -16.95 -21.57 -17.01
N PRO A 492 -16.60 -22.79 -17.47
CA PRO A 492 -15.52 -22.99 -18.45
C PRO A 492 -15.77 -22.26 -19.77
N ARG A 493 -17.04 -22.09 -20.19
CA ARG A 493 -17.37 -21.31 -21.40
C ARG A 493 -16.99 -19.83 -21.28
N LEU A 494 -17.04 -19.24 -20.08
CA LEU A 494 -16.57 -17.86 -19.85
C LEU A 494 -15.06 -17.75 -20.10
N LEU A 495 -14.29 -18.80 -19.75
CA LEU A 495 -12.86 -18.89 -20.04
C LEU A 495 -12.61 -18.97 -21.55
N GLU A 496 -13.41 -19.73 -22.29
CA GLU A 496 -13.29 -19.86 -23.76
C GLU A 496 -13.54 -18.53 -24.48
N MET A 497 -14.43 -17.68 -23.95
CA MET A 497 -14.70 -16.34 -24.49
C MET A 497 -13.54 -15.35 -24.39
N ARG A 498 -12.42 -15.70 -23.73
CA ARG A 498 -11.22 -14.84 -23.67
C ARG A 498 -10.68 -14.47 -25.05
N THR A 499 -10.71 -15.43 -25.98
CA THR A 499 -10.14 -15.25 -27.31
C THR A 499 -10.94 -14.22 -28.10
N PHE A 500 -12.27 -14.33 -28.03
CA PHE A 500 -13.19 -13.33 -28.56
C PHE A 500 -12.95 -11.96 -27.94
N GLY A 501 -12.96 -11.86 -26.59
CA GLY A 501 -12.74 -10.60 -25.88
C GLY A 501 -11.42 -9.92 -26.26
N ARG A 502 -10.35 -10.69 -26.50
CA ARG A 502 -9.05 -10.17 -26.95
C ARG A 502 -9.08 -9.65 -28.39
N LYS A 503 -9.75 -10.35 -29.31
CA LYS A 503 -9.87 -9.90 -30.71
C LYS A 503 -10.69 -8.62 -30.83
N MET A 504 -11.67 -8.43 -29.96
CA MET A 504 -12.68 -7.38 -30.09
C MET A 504 -12.37 -6.08 -29.33
N ILE A 505 -11.12 -5.86 -28.88
CA ILE A 505 -10.73 -4.72 -28.03
C ILE A 505 -10.93 -3.32 -28.66
N GLU A 506 -11.10 -3.24 -29.98
CA GLU A 506 -11.45 -2.00 -30.68
C GLU A 506 -12.92 -1.59 -30.45
N PHE A 507 -13.77 -2.55 -30.07
CA PHE A 507 -15.19 -2.36 -29.78
C PHE A 507 -15.49 -2.25 -28.28
N GLY A 508 -14.49 -2.29 -27.40
CA GLY A 508 -14.75 -2.23 -25.97
C GLY A 508 -13.64 -2.78 -25.10
N ARG A 509 -13.90 -2.86 -23.80
CA ARG A 509 -13.00 -3.57 -22.89
C ARG A 509 -13.14 -5.07 -23.10
N GLY A 510 -12.04 -5.78 -23.32
CA GLY A 510 -12.06 -7.22 -23.63
C GLY A 510 -12.80 -8.08 -22.59
N SER A 511 -12.75 -7.71 -21.30
CA SER A 511 -13.50 -8.42 -20.26
C SER A 511 -15.02 -8.22 -20.34
N VAL A 512 -15.47 -7.04 -20.78
CA VAL A 512 -16.90 -6.76 -21.01
C VAL A 512 -17.41 -7.55 -22.20
N LEU A 513 -16.62 -7.60 -23.28
CA LEU A 513 -16.95 -8.34 -24.49
C LEU A 513 -17.00 -9.85 -24.24
N ALA A 514 -16.01 -10.40 -23.52
CA ALA A 514 -16.00 -11.82 -23.15
C ALA A 514 -17.20 -12.20 -22.27
N TYR A 515 -17.51 -11.37 -21.26
CA TYR A 515 -18.67 -11.60 -20.39
C TYR A 515 -20.00 -11.47 -21.14
N ALA A 516 -20.15 -10.45 -22.00
CA ALA A 516 -21.36 -10.27 -22.80
C ALA A 516 -21.58 -11.44 -23.76
N ALA A 517 -20.54 -11.88 -24.48
CA ALA A 517 -20.63 -13.04 -25.37
C ALA A 517 -21.01 -14.32 -24.60
N TYR A 518 -20.43 -14.52 -23.41
CA TYR A 518 -20.82 -15.62 -22.53
C TYR A 518 -22.31 -15.57 -22.14
N CYS A 519 -22.83 -14.39 -21.75
CA CYS A 519 -24.24 -14.25 -21.42
C CYS A 519 -25.15 -14.49 -22.63
N ILE A 520 -24.76 -13.99 -23.80
CA ILE A 520 -25.51 -14.10 -25.05
C ILE A 520 -25.63 -15.55 -25.50
N GLU A 521 -24.50 -16.28 -25.58
CA GLU A 521 -24.50 -17.70 -25.96
C GLU A 521 -25.20 -18.59 -24.92
N ARG A 522 -25.19 -18.20 -23.63
CA ARG A 522 -25.90 -18.94 -22.59
C ARG A 522 -27.41 -18.71 -22.63
N ASP A 523 -27.85 -17.52 -23.00
CA ASP A 523 -29.28 -17.14 -23.08
C ASP A 523 -29.98 -17.82 -24.28
N ASP A 524 -29.32 -17.85 -25.44
CA ASP A 524 -29.77 -18.63 -26.61
C ASP A 524 -28.54 -19.16 -27.37
N PRO A 525 -28.22 -20.47 -27.30
CA PRO A 525 -27.00 -21.01 -27.92
C PRO A 525 -26.93 -20.88 -29.44
N GLU A 526 -28.06 -20.96 -30.14
CA GLU A 526 -28.08 -20.94 -31.60
C GLU A 526 -28.03 -19.50 -32.12
N LEU A 527 -28.97 -18.66 -31.69
CA LEU A 527 -29.01 -17.26 -32.09
C LEU A 527 -27.82 -16.47 -31.51
N GLY A 528 -27.39 -16.81 -30.29
CA GLY A 528 -26.28 -16.16 -29.62
C GLY A 528 -24.96 -16.41 -30.35
N ARG A 529 -24.73 -17.64 -30.82
CA ARG A 529 -23.57 -17.97 -31.65
C ARG A 529 -23.56 -17.15 -32.95
N ILE A 530 -24.71 -17.08 -33.64
CA ILE A 530 -24.84 -16.25 -34.86
C ILE A 530 -24.52 -14.79 -34.55
N PHE A 531 -25.08 -14.24 -33.46
CA PHE A 531 -24.84 -12.85 -33.07
C PHE A 531 -23.36 -12.59 -32.78
N VAL A 532 -22.71 -13.45 -32.00
CA VAL A 532 -21.29 -13.32 -31.62
C VAL A 532 -20.39 -13.46 -32.86
N GLU A 533 -20.62 -14.44 -33.73
CA GLU A 533 -19.83 -14.65 -34.95
C GLU A 533 -19.98 -13.49 -35.95
N ARG A 534 -21.20 -12.96 -36.12
CA ARG A 534 -21.45 -11.80 -36.98
C ARG A 534 -20.91 -10.51 -36.37
N PHE A 535 -20.98 -10.36 -35.06
CA PHE A 535 -20.34 -9.26 -34.36
C PHE A 535 -18.82 -9.36 -34.42
N GLU A 536 -18.22 -10.55 -34.39
CA GLU A 536 -16.76 -10.74 -34.55
C GLU A 536 -16.30 -10.37 -35.96
N SER A 537 -16.85 -11.06 -36.96
CA SER A 537 -16.43 -10.95 -38.36
C SER A 537 -16.75 -9.58 -38.97
N GLY A 538 -17.91 -9.00 -38.64
CA GLY A 538 -18.43 -7.81 -39.32
C GLY A 538 -18.75 -8.01 -40.80
N ALA A 539 -18.65 -9.25 -41.31
CA ALA A 539 -18.86 -9.58 -42.72
C ALA A 539 -20.34 -9.83 -43.02
N ASP A 540 -20.74 -9.51 -44.27
CA ASP A 540 -22.11 -9.69 -44.79
C ASP A 540 -23.20 -8.99 -43.95
N LEU A 541 -22.86 -7.88 -43.29
CA LEU A 541 -23.81 -7.06 -42.55
C LEU A 541 -24.36 -5.94 -43.45
N PRO A 542 -25.64 -5.98 -43.88
CA PRO A 542 -26.19 -4.95 -44.74
C PRO A 542 -26.36 -3.62 -44.01
N ARG A 543 -26.45 -2.53 -44.78
CA ARG A 543 -26.72 -1.19 -44.22
C ARG A 543 -28.00 -1.21 -43.38
N GLY A 544 -27.91 -0.64 -42.18
CA GLY A 544 -29.01 -0.59 -41.22
C GLY A 544 -29.26 -1.89 -40.45
N HIS A 545 -28.45 -2.92 -40.62
CA HIS A 545 -28.51 -4.12 -39.78
C HIS A 545 -28.08 -3.79 -38.35
N LEU A 546 -28.78 -4.35 -37.36
CA LEU A 546 -28.60 -4.04 -35.95
C LEU A 546 -27.15 -4.28 -35.47
N ILE A 547 -26.54 -5.42 -35.86
CA ILE A 547 -25.16 -5.76 -35.47
C ILE A 547 -24.14 -4.75 -36.02
N LEU A 548 -24.37 -4.21 -37.23
CA LEU A 548 -23.49 -3.21 -37.83
C LEU A 548 -23.57 -1.88 -37.07
N GLU A 549 -24.77 -1.44 -36.71
CA GLU A 549 -24.98 -0.23 -35.92
C GLU A 549 -24.42 -0.39 -34.50
N LEU A 550 -24.55 -1.56 -33.89
CA LEU A 550 -23.91 -1.89 -32.62
C LEU A 550 -22.39 -1.77 -32.71
N ARG A 551 -21.74 -2.33 -33.75
CA ARG A 551 -20.29 -2.22 -33.94
C ARG A 551 -19.84 -0.76 -33.97
N LYS A 552 -20.52 0.10 -34.75
CA LYS A 552 -20.22 1.54 -34.81
C LYS A 552 -20.42 2.21 -33.44
N ARG A 553 -21.53 1.91 -32.77
CA ARG A 553 -21.84 2.46 -31.44
C ARG A 553 -20.78 2.08 -30.42
N MET A 554 -20.35 0.82 -30.41
CA MET A 554 -19.33 0.31 -29.52
C MET A 554 -17.95 0.95 -29.77
N GLN A 555 -17.59 1.26 -31.01
CA GLN A 555 -16.37 2.04 -31.32
C GLN A 555 -16.44 3.48 -30.78
N ILE A 556 -17.61 4.12 -30.86
CA ILE A 556 -17.81 5.46 -30.28
C ILE A 556 -17.63 5.41 -28.76
N LEU A 557 -18.32 4.47 -28.10
CA LEU A 557 -18.21 4.25 -26.65
C LEU A 557 -16.76 3.96 -26.22
N ARG A 558 -16.01 3.20 -27.04
CA ARG A 558 -14.59 2.92 -26.82
C ARG A 558 -13.75 4.20 -26.89
N ARG A 559 -13.96 5.04 -27.89
CA ARG A 559 -13.26 6.33 -28.08
C ARG A 559 -13.55 7.30 -26.95
N GLU A 560 -14.80 7.34 -26.49
CA GLU A 560 -15.27 8.19 -25.38
C GLU A 560 -14.86 7.65 -24.00
N ARG A 561 -14.23 6.48 -23.94
CA ARG A 561 -13.75 5.83 -22.70
C ARG A 561 -14.87 5.62 -21.67
N THR A 562 -16.05 5.24 -22.15
CA THR A 562 -17.22 5.01 -21.30
C THR A 562 -17.02 3.89 -20.28
N SER A 563 -17.94 3.82 -19.32
CA SER A 563 -17.87 2.87 -18.21
C SER A 563 -18.10 1.41 -18.66
N GLN A 564 -17.63 0.44 -17.86
CA GLN A 564 -17.91 -0.98 -18.11
C GLN A 564 -19.41 -1.28 -18.15
N GLU A 565 -20.17 -0.63 -17.27
CA GLU A 565 -21.63 -0.82 -17.15
C GLU A 565 -22.36 -0.37 -18.42
N GLU A 566 -21.94 0.76 -18.98
CA GLU A 566 -22.55 1.32 -20.17
C GLU A 566 -22.26 0.48 -21.42
N GLN A 567 -21.02 0.03 -21.59
CA GLN A 567 -20.65 -0.88 -22.68
C GLN A 567 -21.40 -2.21 -22.59
N LEU A 568 -21.52 -2.78 -21.39
CA LEU A 568 -22.25 -4.02 -21.17
C LEU A 568 -23.75 -3.84 -21.47
N ARG A 569 -24.35 -2.75 -20.99
CA ARG A 569 -25.76 -2.44 -21.23
C ARG A 569 -26.07 -2.33 -22.71
N GLU A 570 -25.24 -1.63 -23.47
CA GLU A 570 -25.41 -1.47 -24.92
C GLU A 570 -25.39 -2.82 -25.64
N LEU A 571 -24.42 -3.70 -25.32
CA LEU A 571 -24.32 -5.04 -25.88
C LEU A 571 -25.56 -5.89 -25.56
N LEU A 572 -25.99 -5.92 -24.29
CA LEU A 572 -27.13 -6.75 -23.87
C LEU A 572 -28.48 -6.21 -24.36
N GLN A 573 -28.64 -4.90 -24.50
CA GLN A 573 -29.83 -4.30 -25.12
C GLN A 573 -29.91 -4.60 -26.61
N ALA A 574 -28.78 -4.53 -27.31
CA ALA A 574 -28.72 -4.91 -28.71
C ALA A 574 -29.00 -6.39 -28.91
N TRP A 575 -28.49 -7.25 -28.03
CA TRP A 575 -28.84 -8.67 -28.00
C TRP A 575 -30.34 -8.91 -27.79
N ALA A 576 -30.96 -8.26 -26.80
CA ALA A 576 -32.40 -8.39 -26.56
C ALA A 576 -33.23 -8.04 -27.81
N ARG A 577 -32.89 -6.93 -28.47
CA ARG A 577 -33.52 -6.50 -29.72
C ARG A 577 -33.27 -7.46 -30.88
N PHE A 578 -32.07 -8.03 -30.96
CA PHE A 578 -31.75 -9.03 -31.97
C PHE A 578 -32.54 -10.31 -31.73
N LYS A 579 -32.67 -10.77 -30.48
CA LYS A 579 -33.45 -11.95 -30.12
C LYS A 579 -34.94 -11.81 -30.49
N GLU A 580 -35.51 -10.62 -30.29
CA GLU A 580 -36.89 -10.31 -30.70
C GLU A 580 -37.09 -10.28 -32.22
N LYS A 581 -36.11 -9.76 -32.97
CA LYS A 581 -36.15 -9.69 -34.43
C LYS A 581 -34.76 -9.92 -35.03
N PRO A 582 -34.36 -11.19 -35.24
CA PRO A 582 -32.99 -11.52 -35.64
C PRO A 582 -32.64 -11.11 -37.07
N ASP A 583 -33.64 -10.86 -37.92
CA ASP A 583 -33.46 -10.42 -39.32
C ASP A 583 -32.50 -11.34 -40.11
N LEU A 584 -32.57 -12.67 -39.85
CA LEU A 584 -31.63 -13.66 -40.39
C LEU A 584 -31.62 -13.71 -41.91
N GLU A 585 -32.74 -13.41 -42.57
CA GLU A 585 -32.87 -13.37 -44.03
C GLU A 585 -31.93 -12.34 -44.67
N ARG A 586 -31.59 -11.29 -43.92
CA ARG A 586 -30.67 -10.22 -44.37
C ARG A 586 -29.22 -10.52 -44.04
N LEU A 587 -28.94 -11.56 -43.26
CA LEU A 587 -27.60 -12.09 -43.05
C LEU A 587 -27.29 -13.08 -44.18
N GLY A 588 -26.36 -12.74 -45.07
CA GLY A 588 -25.96 -13.65 -46.15
C GLY A 588 -25.52 -15.02 -45.62
N ARG A 589 -25.80 -16.11 -46.35
CA ARG A 589 -25.44 -17.48 -45.92
C ARG A 589 -23.95 -17.55 -45.54
N PRO A 590 -23.59 -18.20 -44.42
CA PRO A 590 -22.19 -18.33 -44.02
C PRO A 590 -21.39 -19.00 -45.14
N ARG A 591 -20.26 -18.41 -45.53
CA ARG A 591 -19.31 -19.05 -46.46
C ARG A 591 -18.64 -20.21 -45.73
N GLY A 592 -19.18 -21.43 -45.89
CA GLY A 592 -18.62 -22.61 -45.23
C GLY A 592 -19.31 -23.96 -45.48
N GLU A 593 -20.42 -24.03 -46.21
CA GLU A 593 -21.01 -25.30 -46.66
C GLU A 593 -21.11 -25.32 -48.19
N ALA A 594 -20.07 -25.85 -48.81
CA ALA A 594 -20.04 -26.41 -50.16
C ALA A 594 -19.11 -27.62 -50.15
#